data_AF-A0A0L7K2G2-F1
#
_entry.id   AF-A0A0L7K2G2-F1
#
_cell.length_a   1.000
_cell.length_b   1.000
_cell.length_c   1.000
_cell.angle_alpha   90.00
_cell.angle_beta   90.00
_cell.angle_gamma   90.00
#
_symmetry.space_group_name_H-M   'P 1'
#
loop_
_entity.id
_entity.type
_entity.pdbx_description
1 polymer ?
#
loop_
_entity_poly.entity_id
_entity_poly.type
_entity_poly.pdbx_seq_one_letter_code
_entity_poly.pdbx_strand_id
1 'polypeptide(L)'
;MGGVDLADMLISLYKTPLKSRRWYLGIFAQMLDICINNAWLMHRDTTSKKMPLKNFRYEVYESLLKENRCAKRQRKEAPQVSKPHAARPSSPIKFDNMGHFPSTMDEGRC
;
A
#
# COMPACT_ATOMS: atom_id res chain seq x y z
N MET A 1 17.94 3.62 30.42
CA MET A 1 18.50 2.60 29.52
C MET A 1 17.48 2.06 28.50
N GLY A 2 16.16 2.04 28.73
CA GLY A 2 15.19 1.42 27.79
C GLY A 2 14.78 2.20 26.54
N GLY A 3 15.44 3.32 26.21
CA GLY A 3 15.06 4.13 25.04
C GLY A 3 15.33 3.43 23.71
N VAL A 4 16.45 2.68 23.63
CA VAL A 4 16.83 1.92 22.44
C VAL A 4 15.89 0.74 22.23
N ASP A 5 15.54 0.01 23.30
CA ASP A 5 14.59 -1.10 23.24
C ASP A 5 13.20 -0.66 22.79
N LEU A 6 12.75 0.52 23.26
CA LEU A 6 11.49 1.11 22.81
C LEU A 6 11.53 1.49 21.33
N ALA A 7 12.64 2.05 20.85
CA ALA A 7 12.79 2.37 19.43
C ALA A 7 12.76 1.10 18.57
N ASP A 8 13.45 0.04 18.98
CA ASP A 8 13.46 -1.24 18.26
C ASP A 8 12.08 -1.92 18.25
N MET A 9 11.36 -1.86 19.38
CA MET A 9 9.97 -2.31 19.48
C MET A 9 9.06 -1.53 18.50
N LEU A 10 9.16 -0.19 18.46
CA LEU A 10 8.35 0.64 17.56
C LEU A 10 8.63 0.33 16.09
N ILE A 11 9.88 0.05 15.72
CA ILE A 11 10.23 -0.35 14.36
C ILE A 11 9.65 -1.74 14.06
N SER A 12 9.77 -2.67 15.00
CA SER A 12 9.28 -4.04 14.83
C SER A 12 7.76 -4.13 14.62
N LEU A 13 6.97 -3.19 15.17
CA LEU A 13 5.51 -3.14 14.99
C LEU A 13 5.08 -2.92 13.51
N TYR A 14 5.82 -2.11 12.76
CA TYR A 14 5.47 -1.71 11.39
C TYR A 14 6.66 -1.82 10.44
N LYS A 15 7.46 -2.87 10.60
CA LYS A 15 8.65 -3.12 9.78
C LYS A 15 8.30 -3.26 8.31
N THR A 16 9.02 -2.56 7.45
CA THR A 16 8.83 -2.64 6.00
C THR A 16 9.58 -3.86 5.43
N PRO A 17 8.89 -4.91 4.92
CA PRO A 17 9.54 -6.12 4.43
C PRO A 17 10.06 -5.91 3.00
N LEU A 18 11.23 -5.31 2.86
CA LEU A 18 11.85 -5.13 1.55
C LEU A 18 12.78 -6.30 1.22
N LYS A 19 12.22 -7.37 0.64
CA LYS A 19 12.99 -8.56 0.26
C LYS A 19 13.71 -8.33 -1.07
N SER A 20 15.03 -8.16 -1.04
CA SER A 20 15.86 -7.97 -2.22
C SER A 20 17.18 -8.73 -2.10
N ARG A 21 17.79 -9.06 -3.25
CA ARG A 21 19.16 -9.63 -3.32
C ARG A 21 20.24 -8.58 -2.95
N ARG A 22 19.87 -7.30 -2.96
CA ARG A 22 20.77 -6.19 -2.64
C ARG A 22 20.68 -5.88 -1.14
N TRP A 23 21.72 -6.24 -0.39
CA TRP A 23 21.77 -6.12 1.08
C TRP A 23 21.47 -4.71 1.61
N TYR A 24 21.93 -3.67 0.90
CA TYR A 24 21.78 -2.27 1.33
C TYR A 24 20.32 -1.80 1.37
N LEU A 25 19.42 -2.46 0.63
CA LEU A 25 18.01 -2.12 0.63
C LEU A 25 17.31 -2.45 1.96
N GLY A 26 17.81 -3.44 2.70
CA GLY A 26 17.33 -3.71 4.07
C GLY A 26 17.68 -2.56 5.03
N ILE A 27 18.89 -2.00 4.91
CA ILE A 27 19.31 -0.83 5.69
C ILE A 27 18.48 0.40 5.30
N PHE A 28 18.23 0.60 4.00
CA PHE A 28 17.39 1.69 3.53
C PHE A 28 15.96 1.60 4.09
N ALA A 29 15.35 0.41 4.08
CA ALA A 29 14.03 0.21 4.67
C ALA A 29 14.03 0.51 6.18
N GLN A 30 15.06 0.07 6.90
CA GLN A 30 15.23 0.38 8.33
C GLN A 30 15.33 1.89 8.58
N MET A 31 16.11 2.62 7.76
CA MET A 31 16.22 4.08 7.88
C MET A 31 14.86 4.78 7.67
N LEU A 32 14.06 4.33 6.70
CA LEU A 32 12.71 4.88 6.49
C LEU A 32 11.81 4.66 7.71
N ASP A 33 11.82 3.46 8.29
CA ASP A 33 11.03 3.14 9.47
C ASP A 33 11.45 4.01 10.69
N ILE A 34 12.75 4.25 10.88
CA ILE A 34 13.28 5.16 11.91
C ILE A 34 12.79 6.60 11.67
N CYS A 35 12.92 7.10 10.44
CA CYS A 35 12.49 8.47 10.09
C CYS A 35 10.99 8.69 10.37
N ILE A 36 10.15 7.72 10.00
CA ILE A 36 8.70 7.79 10.23
C ILE A 36 8.37 7.80 11.72
N ASN A 37 9.03 6.95 12.51
CA ASN A 37 8.81 6.90 13.96
C ASN A 37 9.25 8.20 14.64
N ASN A 38 10.39 8.77 14.23
CA ASN A 38 10.86 10.06 14.74
C ASN A 38 9.92 11.22 14.35
N ALA A 39 9.43 11.23 13.11
CA ALA A 39 8.44 12.22 12.67
C ALA A 39 7.13 12.12 13.47
N TRP A 40 6.70 10.91 13.81
CA TRP A 40 5.52 10.70 14.66
C TRP A 40 5.74 11.22 16.09
N LEU A 41 6.93 11.03 16.67
CA LEU A 41 7.27 11.61 17.97
C LEU A 41 7.23 13.15 17.92
N MET A 42 7.87 13.75 16.91
CA MET A 42 7.82 15.21 16.71
C MET A 42 6.38 15.74 16.53
N HIS A 43 5.54 15.02 15.79
CA HIS A 43 4.13 15.37 15.62
C HIS A 43 3.37 15.33 16.95
N ARG A 44 3.65 14.35 17.82
CA ARG A 44 3.03 14.26 19.14
C ARG A 44 3.47 15.37 20.10
N ASP A 45 4.71 15.82 19.98
CA ASP A 45 5.24 16.89 20.83
C ASP A 45 4.74 18.26 20.36
N THR A 46 4.58 18.45 19.05
CA THR A 46 4.12 19.72 18.46
C THR A 46 2.60 19.86 18.52
N THR A 47 1.86 18.77 18.33
CA THR A 47 0.39 18.79 18.26
C THR A 47 -0.20 18.17 19.51
N SER A 48 -1.10 18.88 20.20
CA SER A 48 -1.83 18.32 21.36
C SER A 48 -2.76 17.14 21.01
N LYS A 49 -2.92 16.82 19.73
CA LYS A 49 -3.71 15.70 19.23
C LYS A 49 -2.88 14.42 19.28
N LYS A 50 -3.26 13.51 20.17
CA LYS A 50 -2.68 12.17 20.23
C LYS A 50 -3.20 11.35 19.04
N MET A 51 -2.33 11.12 18.06
CA MET A 51 -2.60 10.23 16.93
C MET A 51 -1.84 8.91 17.09
N PRO A 52 -2.47 7.74 16.93
CA PRO A 52 -1.76 6.47 16.94
C PRO A 52 -0.83 6.34 15.73
N LEU A 53 0.31 5.66 15.90
CA LEU A 53 1.36 5.52 14.88
C LEU A 53 0.81 4.99 13.54
N LYS A 54 -0.12 4.04 13.55
CA LYS A 54 -0.76 3.51 12.34
C LYS A 54 -1.43 4.59 11.49
N ASN A 55 -2.19 5.48 12.13
CA ASN A 55 -2.94 6.51 11.42
C ASN A 55 -1.98 7.57 10.86
N PHE A 56 -0.94 7.91 11.61
CA PHE A 56 0.11 8.80 11.14
C PHE A 56 0.80 8.25 9.88
N ARG A 57 1.15 6.95 9.86
CA ARG A 57 1.72 6.29 8.68
C ARG A 57 0.77 6.34 7.48
N TYR A 58 -0.53 6.16 7.70
CA TYR A 58 -1.53 6.24 6.65
C TYR A 58 -1.65 7.66 6.07
N GLU A 59 -1.60 8.69 6.92
CA GLU A 59 -1.63 10.08 6.48
C GLU A 59 -0.39 10.46 5.66
N VAL A 60 0.80 10.01 6.09
CA VAL A 60 2.05 10.14 5.32
C VAL A 60 1.95 9.42 3.96
N TYR A 61 1.33 8.24 3.92
CA TYR A 61 1.09 7.53 2.66
C TYR A 61 0.15 8.32 1.73
N GLU A 62 -0.97 8.82 2.26
CA GLU A 62 -1.96 9.59 1.49
C GLU A 62 -1.37 10.90 0.94
N SER A 63 -0.55 11.61 1.73
CA SER A 63 0.11 12.83 1.28
C SER A 63 1.09 12.55 0.14
N LEU A 64 1.95 11.55 0.28
CA LEU A 64 2.91 11.14 -0.76
C LEU A 64 2.21 10.64 -2.03
N LEU A 65 1.07 9.97 -1.90
CA LEU A 65 0.28 9.50 -3.04
C LEU A 65 -0.35 10.67 -3.81
N LYS A 66 -0.82 11.70 -3.10
CA LYS A 66 -1.38 12.92 -3.70
C LYS A 66 -0.31 13.71 -4.45
N GLU A 67 0.89 13.86 -3.88
CA GLU A 67 2.00 14.57 -4.53
C GLU A 67 2.50 13.86 -5.80
N ASN A 68 2.60 12.53 -5.78
CA ASN A 68 3.04 11.73 -6.94
C ASN A 68 2.06 11.73 -8.12
N ARG A 69 0.86 12.31 -8.00
CA ARG A 69 -0.09 12.46 -9.12
C ARG A 69 0.17 13.70 -9.99
N CYS A 70 1.06 14.60 -9.59
CA CYS A 70 1.40 15.77 -10.41
C CYS A 70 2.31 15.41 -11.61
N ALA A 71 3.08 14.32 -11.52
CA ALA A 71 3.72 13.71 -12.68
C ALA A 71 2.65 12.95 -13.47
N LYS A 72 2.19 13.53 -14.60
CA LYS A 72 1.18 12.94 -15.51
C LYS A 72 1.58 11.53 -15.90
N ARG A 73 1.18 10.54 -15.10
CA ARG A 73 1.29 9.13 -15.44
C ARG A 73 0.24 8.95 -16.54
N GLN A 74 0.68 9.02 -17.80
CA GLN A 74 -0.15 8.59 -18.92
C GLN A 74 -0.66 7.20 -18.54
N ARG A 75 -1.97 7.10 -18.30
CA ARG A 75 -2.64 5.86 -17.97
C ARG A 75 -2.49 4.98 -19.21
N LYS A 76 -1.36 4.27 -19.32
CA LYS A 76 -1.22 3.21 -20.30
C LYS A 76 -2.37 2.25 -20.00
N GLU A 77 -3.19 2.01 -20.99
CA GLU A 77 -4.27 1.05 -20.91
C GLU A 77 -3.71 -0.24 -20.32
N ALA A 78 -4.44 -0.84 -19.37
CA ALA A 78 -3.98 -2.07 -18.73
C ALA A 78 -3.63 -3.09 -19.84
N PRO A 79 -2.51 -3.81 -19.72
CA PRO A 79 -2.09 -4.75 -20.74
C PRO A 79 -3.23 -5.71 -21.06
N GLN A 80 -3.65 -5.73 -22.32
CA GLN A 80 -4.66 -6.67 -22.80
C GLN A 80 -4.04 -8.07 -22.71
N VAL A 81 -4.68 -8.98 -22.00
CA VAL A 81 -4.24 -10.38 -21.96
C VAL A 81 -4.36 -10.94 -23.37
N SER A 82 -3.25 -11.37 -23.96
CA SER A 82 -3.19 -11.81 -25.36
C SER A 82 -4.00 -13.07 -25.65
N LYS A 83 -4.23 -13.91 -24.64
CA LYS A 83 -5.01 -15.15 -24.71
C LYS A 83 -5.92 -15.27 -23.49
N PRO A 84 -7.07 -14.58 -23.47
CA PRO A 84 -8.00 -14.72 -22.36
C PRO A 84 -8.71 -16.08 -22.45
N HIS A 85 -8.96 -16.71 -21.30
CA HIS A 85 -9.66 -18.01 -21.24
C HIS A 85 -11.11 -17.93 -21.75
N ALA A 86 -11.73 -16.74 -21.64
CA ALA A 86 -13.03 -16.41 -22.20
C ALA A 86 -12.98 -15.02 -22.85
N ALA A 87 -13.83 -14.77 -23.84
CA ALA A 87 -13.93 -13.46 -24.48
C ALA A 87 -14.25 -12.38 -23.43
N ARG A 88 -13.54 -11.25 -23.48
CA ARG A 88 -13.91 -10.11 -22.63
C ARG A 88 -15.27 -9.57 -23.09
N PRO A 89 -16.22 -9.32 -22.17
CA PRO A 89 -17.46 -8.64 -22.51
C PRO A 89 -17.17 -7.25 -23.10
N SER A 90 -18.09 -6.71 -23.90
CA SER A 90 -17.94 -5.36 -24.48
C SER A 90 -17.91 -4.30 -23.38
N SER A 91 -17.32 -3.12 -23.67
CA SER A 91 -17.23 -2.01 -22.71
C SER A 91 -18.56 -1.60 -22.08
N PRO A 92 -19.69 -1.45 -22.81
CA PRO A 92 -20.96 -1.10 -22.18
C PRO A 92 -21.44 -2.18 -21.21
N ILE A 93 -21.27 -3.47 -21.56
CA ILE A 93 -21.63 -4.57 -20.67
C ILE A 93 -20.80 -4.47 -19.38
N LYS A 94 -19.48 -4.28 -19.44
CA LYS A 94 -18.62 -4.21 -18.23
C LYS A 94 -19.06 -3.22 -17.15
N PHE A 95 -19.74 -2.13 -17.53
CA PHE A 95 -20.12 -1.05 -16.62
C PHE A 95 -21.63 -0.99 -16.34
N ASP A 96 -22.41 -1.94 -16.86
CA ASP A 96 -23.87 -1.95 -16.75
C ASP A 96 -24.37 -2.30 -15.32
N ASN A 97 -23.47 -2.60 -14.39
CA ASN A 97 -23.77 -3.07 -13.01
C ASN A 97 -24.76 -4.27 -12.90
N MET A 98 -25.16 -4.88 -14.03
CA MET A 98 -26.02 -6.04 -14.12
C MET A 98 -25.34 -7.11 -14.98
N GLY A 99 -25.30 -8.37 -14.52
CA GLY A 99 -24.97 -9.52 -15.37
C GLY A 99 -23.50 -9.93 -15.54
N HIS A 100 -22.54 -9.33 -14.82
CA HIS A 100 -21.11 -9.70 -14.92
C HIS A 100 -20.73 -10.87 -14.02
N PHE A 101 -21.59 -11.21 -13.06
CA PHE A 101 -21.35 -12.33 -12.18
C PHE A 101 -21.46 -13.62 -12.99
N PRO A 102 -20.49 -14.54 -12.89
CA PRO A 102 -20.64 -15.85 -13.48
C PRO A 102 -21.93 -16.48 -12.93
N SER A 103 -22.80 -16.94 -13.83
CA SER A 103 -23.99 -17.69 -13.44
C SER A 103 -23.54 -18.87 -12.58
N THR A 104 -24.16 -19.01 -11.41
CA THR A 104 -23.98 -20.20 -10.56
C THR A 104 -24.34 -21.42 -11.41
N MET A 105 -23.35 -22.22 -11.79
CA MET A 105 -23.60 -23.51 -12.40
C MET A 105 -24.10 -24.43 -11.28
N ASP A 106 -25.23 -25.12 -11.51
CA ASP A 106 -25.79 -26.08 -10.54
C ASP A 106 -24.89 -27.32 -10.35
N GLU A 107 -23.98 -27.57 -11.28
CA GLU A 107 -23.00 -28.66 -11.21
C GLU A 107 -21.57 -28.11 -11.13
N GLY A 108 -21.06 -28.02 -9.90
CA GLY A 108 -19.61 -27.90 -9.67
C GLY A 108 -18.92 -29.24 -9.95
N ARG A 109 -17.70 -29.21 -10.51
CA ARG A 109 -16.84 -30.40 -10.52
C ARG A 109 -16.44 -30.71 -9.07
N CYS A 110 -16.78 -31.92 -8.61
CA CYS A 110 -16.20 -32.54 -7.41
C CYS A 110 -14.68 -32.67 -7.52
#